data_AF-A0A6I6FGV4-F1
#
_entry.id   AF-A0A6I6FGV4-F1
#
_cell.length_a   1.000
_cell.length_b   1.000
_cell.length_c   1.000
_cell.angle_alpha   90.00
_cell.angle_beta   90.00
_cell.angle_gamma   90.00
#
_symmetry.space_group_name_H-M   'P 1'
#
loop_
_entity.id
_entity.type
_entity.pdbx_description
1 polymer ?
#
loop_
_entity_poly.entity_id
_entity_poly.type
_entity_poly.pdbx_seq_one_letter_code
_entity_poly.pdbx_strand_id
1 'polypeptide(L)'
;MNMQQAGDRAEKILDDTFAAIQPPVETQRGPSGDPICTDFKNDATGTGQVIRRRHVMTVISAERRGSFMGVVERHWKKAGYEITTVRPSKESPAIFARTPEDFEVTVKIGDEGQAFFSVSSPCVTESEVTEPPRKPLDPNSPEAKGLPYIKSPFWSAETPVPSPPSNGG
;
A
#
# COMPACT_ATOMS: atom_id res chain seq x y z
N MET A 1 6.56 -13.24 17.25
CA MET A 1 6.24 -13.42 15.82
C MET A 1 7.52 -13.84 15.11
N ASN A 2 7.46 -14.80 14.18
CA ASN A 2 8.56 -15.10 13.26
C ASN A 2 8.31 -14.46 11.88
N MET A 3 9.27 -14.56 10.95
CA MET A 3 9.15 -13.93 9.64
C MET A 3 7.96 -14.46 8.82
N GLN A 4 7.65 -15.77 8.86
CA GLN A 4 6.47 -16.30 8.15
C GLN A 4 5.17 -15.66 8.65
N GLN A 5 4.97 -15.64 9.98
CA GLN A 5 3.81 -15.00 10.61
C GLN A 5 3.73 -13.50 10.29
N ALA A 6 4.89 -12.82 10.23
CA ALA A 6 4.94 -11.41 9.83
C ALA A 6 4.53 -11.21 8.37
N GLY A 7 4.93 -12.11 7.47
CA GLY A 7 4.50 -12.11 6.07
C GLY A 7 2.99 -12.31 5.93
N ASP A 8 2.43 -13.27 6.65
CA ASP A 8 0.98 -13.54 6.63
C ASP A 8 0.19 -12.35 7.19
N ARG A 9 0.70 -11.73 8.26
CA ARG A 9 0.10 -10.53 8.84
C ARG A 9 0.16 -9.35 7.88
N ALA A 10 1.27 -9.16 7.18
CA ALA A 10 1.43 -8.10 6.18
C ALA A 10 0.46 -8.26 5.00
N GLU A 11 0.25 -9.49 4.50
CA GLU A 11 -0.78 -9.77 3.48
C GLU A 11 -2.18 -9.45 4.01
N LYS A 12 -2.50 -9.84 5.25
CA LYS A 12 -3.80 -9.52 5.85
C LYS A 12 -4.05 -8.01 5.95
N ILE A 13 -3.03 -7.24 6.34
CA ILE A 13 -3.13 -5.76 6.40
C ILE A 13 -3.44 -5.17 5.02
N LEU A 14 -2.80 -5.70 3.97
CA LEU A 14 -3.07 -5.29 2.59
C LEU A 14 -4.50 -5.64 2.18
N ASP A 15 -4.91 -6.89 2.38
CA ASP A 15 -6.25 -7.38 2.04
C ASP A 15 -7.35 -6.58 2.76
N ASP A 16 -7.18 -6.33 4.07
CA ASP A 16 -8.10 -5.53 4.87
C ASP A 16 -8.18 -4.08 4.35
N THR A 17 -7.03 -3.49 3.96
CA THR A 17 -6.98 -2.15 3.37
C THR A 17 -7.74 -2.09 2.04
N PHE A 18 -7.53 -3.05 1.14
CA PHE A 18 -8.20 -3.07 -0.16
C PHE A 18 -9.70 -3.38 -0.05
N ALA A 19 -10.12 -4.21 0.91
CA ALA A 19 -11.53 -4.47 1.17
C ALA A 19 -12.30 -3.19 1.56
N ALA A 20 -11.63 -2.22 2.18
CA ALA A 20 -12.22 -0.94 2.56
C ALA A 20 -12.35 0.06 1.40
N ILE A 21 -11.70 -0.18 0.26
CA ILE A 21 -11.77 0.71 -0.91
C ILE A 21 -13.04 0.41 -1.68
N GLN A 22 -13.95 1.38 -1.70
CA GLN A 22 -15.24 1.29 -2.39
C GLN A 22 -15.44 2.52 -3.29
N PRO A 23 -15.73 2.35 -4.60
CA PRO A 23 -15.82 1.07 -5.34
C PRO A 23 -14.50 0.27 -5.33
N PRO A 24 -14.53 -1.07 -5.55
CA PRO A 24 -13.31 -1.87 -5.52
C PRO A 24 -12.33 -1.47 -6.64
N VAL A 25 -11.05 -1.75 -6.41
CA VAL A 25 -9.97 -1.59 -7.39
C VAL A 25 -9.29 -2.92 -7.66
N GLU A 26 -8.85 -3.10 -8.89
CA GLU A 26 -8.05 -4.25 -9.30
C GLU A 26 -6.60 -4.06 -8.86
N THR A 27 -6.00 -5.11 -8.33
CA THR A 27 -4.64 -5.07 -7.80
C THR A 27 -3.81 -6.27 -8.24
N GLN A 28 -2.50 -6.11 -8.14
CA GLN A 28 -1.57 -7.20 -8.31
C GLN A 28 -0.58 -7.23 -7.14
N ARG A 29 -0.08 -8.43 -6.80
CA ARG A 29 1.13 -8.54 -5.96
C ARG A 29 2.23 -7.70 -6.59
N GLY A 30 2.95 -6.95 -5.75
CA GLY A 30 4.16 -6.19 -6.05
C GLY A 30 5.40 -6.99 -5.60
N PRO A 31 6.63 -6.51 -5.87
CA PRO A 31 7.84 -7.18 -5.40
C PRO A 31 7.88 -7.22 -3.87
N SER A 32 8.10 -8.39 -3.29
CA SER A 32 8.28 -8.56 -1.84
C SER A 32 9.76 -8.56 -1.48
N GLY A 33 10.06 -8.54 -0.18
CA GLY A 33 11.42 -8.76 0.31
C GLY A 33 11.44 -9.21 1.76
N ASP A 34 12.54 -9.81 2.17
CA ASP A 34 12.73 -10.43 3.48
C ASP A 34 14.14 -10.15 4.02
N PRO A 35 14.56 -8.88 4.13
CA PRO A 35 15.92 -8.55 4.54
C PRO A 35 16.21 -8.94 5.99
N ILE A 36 17.45 -9.37 6.25
CA ILE A 36 17.96 -9.54 7.60
C ILE A 36 18.14 -8.17 8.26
N CYS A 37 17.73 -8.07 9.52
CA CYS A 37 17.93 -6.87 10.31
C CYS A 37 19.33 -6.86 10.92
N THR A 38 20.01 -5.73 10.79
CA THR A 38 21.36 -5.52 11.30
C THR A 38 21.39 -4.49 12.42
N ASP A 39 22.39 -4.58 13.29
CA ASP A 39 22.66 -3.55 14.29
C ASP A 39 23.39 -2.33 13.67
N PHE A 40 23.82 -1.39 14.52
CA PHE A 40 24.51 -0.17 14.09
C PHE A 40 25.90 -0.43 13.46
N LYS A 41 26.46 -1.64 13.60
CA LYS A 41 27.72 -2.06 12.97
C LYS A 41 27.51 -2.85 11.67
N ASN A 42 26.25 -3.07 11.29
CA ASN A 42 25.83 -3.97 10.22
C ASN A 42 25.99 -5.47 10.55
N ASP A 43 26.05 -5.83 11.83
CA ASP A 43 26.09 -7.24 12.24
C ASP A 43 24.67 -7.82 12.29
N ALA A 44 24.49 -9.06 11.83
CA ALA A 44 23.19 -9.74 11.85
C ALA A 44 22.71 -9.96 13.29
N THR A 45 21.44 -9.64 13.54
CA THR A 45 20.84 -9.70 14.88
C THR A 45 20.10 -11.01 15.18
N GLY A 46 20.06 -11.95 14.22
CA GLY A 46 19.19 -13.13 14.26
C GLY A 46 17.71 -12.79 14.09
N THR A 47 17.42 -11.62 13.52
CA THR A 47 16.06 -11.15 13.19
C THR A 47 16.01 -10.71 11.74
N GLY A 48 14.81 -10.76 11.15
CA GLY A 48 14.56 -10.29 9.80
C GLY A 48 13.27 -9.48 9.74
N GLN A 49 13.12 -8.73 8.66
CA GLN A 49 11.92 -7.98 8.33
C GLN A 49 11.25 -8.64 7.12
N VAL A 50 9.92 -8.55 7.02
CA VAL A 50 9.18 -8.95 5.83
C VAL A 50 8.48 -7.73 5.23
N ILE A 51 8.61 -7.58 3.93
CA ILE A 51 8.01 -6.52 3.13
C ILE A 51 7.09 -7.14 2.10
N ARG A 52 5.80 -6.76 2.13
CA ARG A 52 4.80 -7.15 1.14
C ARG A 52 4.25 -5.92 0.43
N ARG A 53 3.99 -6.03 -0.87
CA ARG A 53 3.58 -4.90 -1.70
C ARG A 53 2.42 -5.26 -2.61
N ARG A 54 1.51 -4.31 -2.84
CA ARG A 54 0.41 -4.39 -3.81
C ARG A 54 0.45 -3.17 -4.72
N HIS A 55 0.31 -3.42 -6.02
CA HIS A 55 0.18 -2.39 -7.04
C HIS A 55 -1.28 -2.33 -7.48
N VAL A 56 -1.85 -1.13 -7.60
CA VAL A 56 -3.20 -0.96 -8.12
C VAL A 56 -3.14 -0.90 -9.64
N MET A 57 -3.86 -1.80 -10.31
CA MET A 57 -3.95 -1.87 -11.76
C MET A 57 -5.10 -1.02 -12.31
N THR A 58 -6.04 -0.61 -11.45
CA THR A 58 -7.07 0.37 -11.77
C THR A 58 -6.48 1.78 -11.90
N VAL A 59 -6.82 2.46 -12.99
CA VAL A 59 -6.41 3.85 -13.23
C VAL A 59 -7.15 4.77 -12.25
N ILE A 60 -6.39 5.43 -11.38
CA ILE A 60 -6.90 6.50 -10.50
C ILE A 60 -6.61 7.85 -11.16
N SER A 61 -7.64 8.51 -11.67
CA SER A 61 -7.49 9.83 -12.29
C SER A 61 -6.99 10.87 -11.30
N ALA A 62 -6.38 11.94 -11.79
CA ALA A 62 -5.88 13.03 -10.94
C ALA A 62 -6.98 13.61 -10.05
N GLU A 63 -8.20 13.69 -10.55
CA GLU A 63 -9.39 14.20 -9.86
C GLU A 63 -9.86 13.27 -8.73
N ARG A 64 -9.52 11.98 -8.80
CA ARG A 64 -9.94 10.98 -7.81
C ARG A 64 -8.84 10.65 -6.81
N ARG A 65 -7.57 11.01 -7.04
CA ARG A 65 -6.43 10.73 -6.13
C ARG A 65 -6.69 11.22 -4.71
N GLY A 66 -7.16 12.45 -4.52
CA GLY A 66 -7.46 12.97 -3.18
C GLY A 66 -8.53 12.15 -2.45
N SER A 67 -9.58 11.75 -3.15
CA SER A 67 -10.63 10.89 -2.59
C SER A 67 -10.12 9.49 -2.26
N PHE A 68 -9.32 8.91 -3.16
CA PHE A 68 -8.70 7.61 -2.98
C PHE A 68 -7.81 7.58 -1.73
N MET A 69 -6.91 8.56 -1.58
CA MET A 69 -6.05 8.69 -0.40
C MET A 69 -6.87 8.87 0.87
N GLY A 70 -7.93 9.69 0.82
CA GLY A 70 -8.81 9.92 1.97
C GLY A 70 -9.58 8.67 2.42
N VAL A 71 -9.99 7.79 1.50
CA VAL A 71 -10.62 6.51 1.87
C VAL A 71 -9.64 5.64 2.66
N VAL A 72 -8.40 5.51 2.17
CA VAL A 72 -7.34 4.74 2.84
C VAL A 72 -7.02 5.33 4.21
N GLU A 73 -6.80 6.64 4.29
CA GLU A 73 -6.46 7.32 5.55
C GLU A 73 -7.54 7.12 6.63
N ARG A 74 -8.82 7.29 6.26
CA ARG A 74 -9.94 7.11 7.19
C ARG A 74 -10.04 5.66 7.66
N HIS A 75 -9.82 4.70 6.77
CA HIS A 75 -9.82 3.28 7.14
C HIS A 75 -8.70 2.98 8.14
N TRP A 76 -7.46 3.41 7.86
CA TRP A 76 -6.33 3.21 8.76
C TRP A 76 -6.54 3.86 10.12
N LYS A 77 -7.03 5.11 10.17
CA LYS A 77 -7.40 5.77 11.44
C LYS A 77 -8.44 4.98 12.21
N LYS A 78 -9.49 4.49 11.54
CA LYS A 78 -10.54 3.66 12.16
C LYS A 78 -9.99 2.32 12.68
N ALA A 79 -9.00 1.76 11.99
CA ALA A 79 -8.30 0.54 12.41
C ALA A 79 -7.28 0.76 13.54
N GLY A 80 -7.14 2.00 14.03
CA GLY A 80 -6.23 2.35 15.12
C GLY A 80 -4.79 2.58 14.68
N TYR A 81 -4.54 2.79 13.38
CA TYR A 81 -3.19 3.06 12.89
C TYR A 81 -2.81 4.50 13.22
N GLU A 82 -1.56 4.69 13.62
CA GLU A 82 -0.95 6.01 13.79
C GLU A 82 -0.52 6.54 12.43
N ILE A 83 -1.10 7.65 11.95
CA ILE A 83 -0.60 8.32 10.75
C ILE A 83 0.67 9.09 11.11
N THR A 84 1.81 8.61 10.64
CA THR A 84 3.13 9.18 10.97
C THR A 84 3.50 10.33 10.05
N THR A 85 3.11 10.28 8.79
CA THR A 85 3.40 11.34 7.82
C THR A 85 2.35 11.36 6.71
N VAL A 86 1.93 12.57 6.33
CA VAL A 86 1.15 12.80 5.10
C VAL A 86 1.97 13.72 4.21
N ARG A 87 2.27 13.25 2.99
CA ARG A 87 2.92 14.05 1.95
C ARG A 87 1.83 14.57 1.00
N PRO A 88 1.36 15.82 1.16
CA PRO A 88 0.41 16.39 0.22
C PRO A 88 1.10 16.64 -1.12
N SER A 89 0.49 16.13 -2.19
CA SER A 89 0.89 16.44 -3.57
C SER A 89 -0.32 16.21 -4.46
N LYS A 90 -0.50 17.04 -5.48
CA LYS A 90 -1.55 16.83 -6.49
C LYS A 90 -1.24 15.62 -7.36
N GLU A 91 0.05 15.41 -7.66
CA GLU A 91 0.51 14.38 -8.59
C GLU A 91 0.90 13.11 -7.85
N SER A 92 1.73 13.23 -6.82
CA SER A 92 2.33 12.09 -6.12
C SER A 92 2.04 12.11 -4.61
N PRO A 93 0.78 12.13 -4.15
CA PRO A 93 0.48 12.10 -2.73
C PRO A 93 0.96 10.79 -2.08
N ALA A 94 1.32 10.84 -0.80
CA ALA A 94 1.66 9.67 0.00
C ALA A 94 1.18 9.78 1.44
N ILE A 95 0.83 8.65 2.04
CA ILE A 95 0.51 8.52 3.46
C ILE A 95 1.36 7.39 4.02
N PHE A 96 1.98 7.66 5.16
CA PHE A 96 2.75 6.73 5.95
C PHE A 96 2.05 6.58 7.29
N ALA A 97 1.90 5.34 7.75
CA ALA A 97 1.30 5.04 9.02
C ALA A 97 1.95 3.83 9.68
N ARG A 98 1.67 3.65 10.96
CA ARG A 98 2.11 2.51 11.75
C ARG A 98 0.91 1.81 12.37
N THR A 99 0.85 0.50 12.26
CA THR A 99 -0.18 -0.30 12.92
C THR A 99 0.10 -0.42 14.43
N PRO A 100 -0.87 -0.81 15.27
CA PRO A 100 -0.62 -1.11 16.69
C PRO A 100 0.42 -2.20 16.96
N GLU A 101 0.75 -3.01 15.96
CA GLU A 101 1.75 -4.08 16.03
C GLU A 101 3.08 -3.66 15.36
N ASP A 102 3.31 -2.36 15.22
CA ASP A 102 4.52 -1.73 14.68
C ASP A 102 4.84 -2.01 13.20
N PHE A 103 3.91 -2.61 12.44
CA PHE A 103 4.05 -2.66 10.99
C PHE A 103 3.97 -1.25 10.40
N GLU A 104 4.93 -0.92 9.55
CA GLU A 104 4.92 0.30 8.76
C GLU A 104 4.10 0.07 7.48
N VAL A 105 3.09 0.91 7.28
CA VAL A 105 2.23 0.84 6.11
C VAL A 105 2.31 2.13 5.32
N THR A 106 2.40 2.00 4.00
CA THR A 106 2.54 3.14 3.09
C THR A 106 1.60 2.98 1.92
N VAL A 107 0.93 4.07 1.55
CA VAL A 107 0.27 4.24 0.25
C VAL A 107 0.90 5.45 -0.43
N LYS A 108 1.26 5.32 -1.70
CA LYS A 108 1.75 6.44 -2.51
C LYS A 108 1.27 6.35 -3.94
N ILE A 109 1.06 7.51 -4.56
CA ILE A 109 0.92 7.62 -6.01
C ILE A 109 2.29 8.00 -6.59
N GLY A 110 2.76 7.22 -7.56
CA GLY A 110 3.95 7.52 -8.37
C GLY A 110 3.64 8.54 -9.46
N ASP A 111 4.69 9.07 -10.08
CA ASP A 111 4.56 10.20 -11.02
C ASP A 111 3.78 9.83 -12.28
N GLU A 112 3.82 8.55 -12.69
CA GLU A 112 3.03 8.02 -13.80
C GLU A 112 1.61 7.55 -13.36
N GLY A 113 1.19 7.90 -12.14
CA GLY A 113 -0.13 7.59 -11.59
C GLY A 113 -0.26 6.20 -10.97
N GLN A 114 0.86 5.47 -10.79
CA GLN A 114 0.85 4.16 -10.14
C GLN A 114 0.49 4.29 -8.66
N ALA A 115 -0.50 3.57 -8.17
CA ALA A 115 -0.73 3.49 -6.72
C ALA A 115 -0.03 2.27 -6.14
N PHE A 116 0.89 2.51 -5.19
CA PHE A 116 1.68 1.50 -4.52
C PHE A 116 1.30 1.42 -3.05
N PHE A 117 1.03 0.21 -2.58
CA PHE A 117 0.87 -0.12 -1.17
C PHE A 117 2.03 -0.98 -0.72
N SER A 118 2.61 -0.67 0.43
CA SER A 118 3.68 -1.44 1.06
C SER A 118 3.36 -1.64 2.52
N VAL A 119 3.65 -2.84 3.03
CA VAL A 119 3.60 -3.18 4.44
C VAL A 119 4.94 -3.81 4.80
N SER A 120 5.63 -3.21 5.75
CA SER A 120 6.91 -3.69 6.29
C SER A 120 6.71 -4.07 7.74
N SER A 121 7.12 -5.28 8.13
CA SER A 121 7.06 -5.70 9.52
C SER A 121 8.13 -5.00 10.38
N PRO A 122 7.97 -4.98 11.70
CA PRO A 122 9.13 -4.81 12.58
C PRO A 122 10.12 -5.96 12.36
N CYS A 123 11.35 -5.82 12.88
CA CYS A 123 12.30 -6.93 12.95
C CYS A 123 11.74 -8.02 13.87
N VAL A 124 11.67 -9.24 13.36
CA VAL A 124 11.11 -10.41 14.04
C VAL A 124 12.08 -11.58 13.99
N THR A 125 11.87 -12.59 14.82
CA THR A 125 12.72 -13.79 14.83
C THR A 125 12.85 -14.37 13.42
N GLU A 126 14.10 -14.56 12.99
CA GLU A 126 14.42 -15.07 11.68
C GLU A 126 13.80 -16.45 11.45
N SER A 127 13.21 -16.65 10.27
CA SER A 127 12.69 -17.93 9.82
C SER A 127 12.58 -17.95 8.30
N GLU A 128 12.46 -19.14 7.72
CA GLU A 128 12.06 -19.24 6.32
C GLU A 128 10.71 -18.53 6.09
N VAL A 129 10.59 -17.91 4.92
CA VAL A 129 9.39 -17.20 4.49
C VAL A 129 8.96 -17.73 3.14
N THR A 130 7.73 -18.20 3.07
CA THR A 130 7.10 -18.53 1.79
C THR A 130 6.52 -17.26 1.20
N GLU A 131 6.96 -16.88 0.00
CA GLU A 131 6.29 -15.82 -0.76
C GLU A 131 5.00 -16.37 -1.37
N PRO A 132 3.85 -15.68 -1.20
CA PRO A 132 2.62 -16.05 -1.88
C PRO A 132 2.83 -16.08 -3.40
N PRO A 133 2.25 -17.07 -4.10
CA PRO A 133 2.47 -17.21 -5.52
C PRO A 133 2.05 -15.95 -6.28
N ARG A 134 2.92 -15.54 -7.20
CA ARG A 134 2.69 -14.41 -8.10
C ARG A 134 2.72 -14.90 -9.53
N LYS A 135 1.80 -14.37 -10.35
CA LYS A 135 1.85 -14.59 -11.79
C LYS A 135 3.21 -14.10 -12.31
N PRO A 136 3.99 -14.94 -13.02
CA PRO A 136 5.19 -14.48 -13.69
C PRO A 136 4.83 -13.32 -14.63
N LEU A 137 5.52 -12.20 -14.46
CA LEU A 137 5.38 -11.04 -15.33
C LEU A 137 6.64 -10.90 -16.16
N ASP A 138 6.47 -10.48 -17.40
CA ASP A 138 7.61 -9.96 -18.18
C ASP A 138 8.15 -8.73 -17.42
N PRO A 139 9.45 -8.68 -17.05
CA PRO A 139 10.04 -7.53 -16.37
C PRO A 139 9.84 -6.19 -17.09
N ASN A 140 9.63 -6.22 -18.41
CA ASN A 140 9.39 -5.03 -19.23
C ASN A 140 7.91 -4.65 -19.35
N SER A 141 6.99 -5.50 -18.87
CA SER A 141 5.56 -5.24 -18.92
C SER A 141 5.15 -4.04 -18.05
N PRO A 142 4.09 -3.29 -18.43
CA PRO A 142 3.51 -2.25 -17.59
C PRO A 142 3.15 -2.75 -16.18
N GLU A 143 2.64 -3.97 -16.07
CA GLU A 143 2.27 -4.62 -14.82
C GLU A 143 3.46 -4.83 -13.89
N ALA A 144 4.62 -5.21 -14.44
CA ALA A 144 5.84 -5.36 -13.65
C ALA A 144 6.29 -4.02 -13.05
N LYS A 145 6.07 -2.93 -13.77
CA LYS A 145 6.31 -1.55 -13.34
C LYS A 145 5.19 -0.99 -12.45
N GLY A 146 4.10 -1.73 -12.26
CA GLY A 146 2.93 -1.27 -11.51
C GLY A 146 2.09 -0.22 -12.22
N LEU A 147 2.24 -0.07 -13.55
CA LEU A 147 1.50 0.90 -14.34
C LEU A 147 0.03 0.45 -14.48
N PRO A 148 -0.94 1.29 -14.07
CA PRO A 148 -2.35 0.94 -14.15
C PRO A 148 -2.87 1.06 -15.60
N TYR A 149 -3.77 0.16 -15.99
CA TYR A 149 -4.40 0.15 -17.31
C TYR A 149 -5.90 -0.18 -17.28
N ILE A 150 -6.41 -0.65 -16.14
CA ILE A 150 -7.81 -1.06 -15.99
C ILE A 150 -8.65 0.17 -15.67
N LYS A 151 -9.64 0.48 -16.52
CA LYS A 151 -10.54 1.60 -16.27
C LYS A 151 -11.70 1.17 -15.38
N SER A 152 -12.01 1.99 -14.37
CA SER A 152 -13.22 1.90 -13.57
C SER A 152 -14.11 3.12 -13.85
N PRO A 153 -15.45 2.96 -13.93
CA PRO A 153 -16.36 4.09 -14.13
C PRO A 153 -16.22 5.21 -13.10
N PHE A 154 -15.84 4.89 -11.86
CA PHE A 154 -15.68 5.88 -10.79
C PHE A 154 -14.24 6.40 -10.69
N TRP A 155 -13.29 5.50 -10.40
CA TRP A 155 -11.90 5.89 -10.13
C TRP A 155 -11.16 6.50 -11.32
N SER A 156 -11.52 6.11 -12.53
CA SER A 156 -10.89 6.62 -13.76
C SER A 156 -11.63 7.81 -14.35
N ALA A 157 -12.69 8.31 -13.70
CA ALA A 157 -13.44 9.46 -14.16
C ALA A 157 -12.65 10.75 -13.96
N GLU A 158 -12.52 11.53 -15.03
CA GLU A 158 -11.85 12.84 -15.06
C GLU A 158 -12.80 13.99 -14.66
N THR A 159 -14.09 13.69 -14.45
CA THR A 159 -15.00 14.66 -13.87
C THR A 159 -14.70 14.82 -12.38
N PRO A 160 -14.66 16.05 -11.85
CA PRO A 160 -14.52 16.26 -10.41
C PRO A 160 -15.63 15.54 -9.63
N VAL A 161 -15.32 15.09 -8.41
CA VAL A 161 -16.35 14.65 -7.47
C VAL A 161 -17.23 15.87 -7.16
N PRO A 162 -18.57 15.81 -7.26
CA PRO A 162 -19.42 16.91 -6.85
C PRO A 162 -19.11 17.30 -5.40
N SER A 163 -18.81 18.57 -5.15
CA SER A 163 -18.63 19.06 -3.79
C SER A 163 -19.93 18.87 -3.00
N PRO A 164 -19.87 18.46 -1.73
CA PRO A 164 -21.05 18.52 -0.86
C PRO A 164 -21.59 19.97 -0.87
N PRO A 165 -22.91 20.17 -0.95
CA PRO A 165 -23.46 21.51 -0.86
C PRO A 165 -22.98 22.17 0.43
N SER A 166 -22.39 23.35 0.33
CA SER A 166 -22.10 24.18 1.49
C SER A 166 -23.44 24.57 2.11
N ASN A 167 -23.87 23.87 3.15
CA ASN A 167 -24.95 24.37 4.00
C ASN A 167 -24.36 25.55 4.80
N GLY A 168 -24.33 26.72 4.15
CA GLY A 168 -24.21 28.00 4.82
C GLY A 168 -25.60 28.38 5.34
N GLY A 169 -25.73 28.44 6.66
CA GLY A 169 -26.87 28.94 7.41
C GLY A 169 -26.42 29.28 8.81
#